data_AF-A0A3B8II30-F1
#
_entry.id   AF-A0A3B8II30-F1
#
_cell.length_a   1.000
_cell.length_b   1.000
_cell.length_c   1.000
_cell.angle_alpha   90.00
_cell.angle_beta   90.00
_cell.angle_gamma   90.00
#
_symmetry.space_group_name_H-M   'P 1'
#
loop_
_entity.id
_entity.type
_entity.pdbx_description
1 polymer ?
#
loop_
_entity_poly.entity_id
_entity_poly.type
_entity_poly.pdbx_seq_one_letter_code
_entity_poly.pdbx_strand_id
1 'polypeptide(L)'
;MHLSSQRLLIIGVLAEAAIWLVSYFLTDAISETFRLAARFSGRLSAFVFLFTFFQYVGAYRSPDKSFLRKYLALFAVLHVIHWGFLATNVYLNSVPLETHKLIGGGLAYLMVVLAPFRLLKLKTAWQLVYFYYVTFIMIMTYVARIKGEFQGVEPYWWHYTMLSVLITWTLVSGRMMYRARA
;
A
#
# COMPACT_ATOMS: atom_id res chain seq x y z
N MET A 1 9.90 -20.04 -11.04
CA MET A 1 8.68 -19.99 -11.88
C MET A 1 8.28 -18.53 -12.07
N HIS A 2 8.43 -17.94 -13.26
CA HIS A 2 8.02 -16.55 -13.49
C HIS A 2 6.52 -16.49 -13.78
N LEU A 3 5.73 -15.90 -12.88
CA LEU A 3 4.30 -15.66 -13.12
C LEU A 3 4.12 -14.59 -14.20
N SER A 4 3.16 -14.82 -15.11
CA SER A 4 2.75 -13.80 -16.07
C SER A 4 2.01 -12.66 -15.36
N SER A 5 2.00 -11.47 -15.96
CA SER A 5 1.34 -10.28 -15.36
C SER A 5 -0.15 -10.53 -15.10
N GLN A 6 -0.84 -11.21 -16.03
CA GLN A 6 -2.25 -11.56 -15.89
C GLN A 6 -2.48 -12.51 -14.71
N ARG A 7 -1.68 -13.58 -14.60
CA ARG A 7 -1.79 -14.54 -13.49
C ARG A 7 -1.54 -13.86 -12.14
N LEU A 8 -0.54 -12.97 -12.08
CA LEU A 8 -0.25 -12.21 -10.87
C LEU A 8 -1.42 -11.32 -10.44
N LEU A 9 -2.05 -10.62 -11.39
CA LEU A 9 -3.24 -9.81 -11.12
C LEU A 9 -4.42 -10.66 -10.66
N ILE A 10 -4.68 -11.79 -11.32
CA ILE A 10 -5.76 -12.72 -10.92
C ILE A 10 -5.53 -13.20 -9.49
N ILE A 11 -4.32 -13.64 -9.14
CA ILE A 11 -3.98 -14.07 -7.78
C ILE A 11 -4.21 -12.93 -6.78
N GLY A 12 -3.81 -11.71 -7.13
CA GLY A 12 -4.04 -10.53 -6.29
C GLY A 12 -5.52 -10.27 -6.04
N VAL A 13 -6.34 -10.24 -7.10
CA VAL A 13 -7.78 -10.04 -6.99
C VAL A 13 -8.45 -11.15 -6.19
N LEU A 14 -8.03 -12.41 -6.39
CA LEU A 14 -8.51 -13.55 -5.60
C LEU A 14 -8.12 -13.42 -4.13
N ALA A 15 -6.94 -12.88 -3.82
CA ALA A 15 -6.53 -12.62 -2.44
C ALA A 15 -7.42 -11.54 -1.78
N GLU A 16 -7.76 -10.46 -2.48
CA GLU A 16 -8.70 -9.45 -1.99
C GLU A 16 -10.11 -10.01 -1.80
N ALA A 17 -10.59 -10.83 -2.75
CA ALA A 17 -11.87 -11.52 -2.65
C ALA A 17 -11.89 -12.49 -1.46
N ALA A 18 -10.81 -13.22 -1.22
CA ALA A 18 -10.66 -14.09 -0.07
C ALA A 18 -10.65 -13.29 1.24
N ILE A 19 -9.95 -12.14 1.30
CA ILE A 19 -9.99 -11.24 2.46
C ILE A 19 -11.41 -10.81 2.78
N TRP A 20 -12.17 -10.39 1.76
CA TRP A 20 -13.56 -9.99 1.94
C TRP A 20 -14.44 -11.17 2.40
N LEU A 21 -14.32 -12.33 1.74
CA LEU A 21 -15.12 -13.51 2.06
C LEU A 21 -14.84 -14.04 3.47
N VAL A 22 -13.57 -14.12 3.87
CA VAL A 22 -13.19 -14.50 5.24
C VAL A 22 -13.72 -13.46 6.23
N SER A 23 -13.62 -12.17 5.92
CA SER A 23 -14.19 -11.13 6.79
C SER A 23 -15.70 -11.28 6.95
N TYR A 24 -16.41 -11.63 5.88
CA TYR A 24 -17.86 -11.85 5.88
C TYR A 24 -18.24 -13.03 6.78
N PHE A 25 -17.51 -14.15 6.73
CA PHE A 25 -17.79 -15.30 7.60
C PHE A 25 -17.37 -15.11 9.06
N LEU A 26 -16.51 -14.14 9.38
CA LEU A 26 -16.04 -13.86 10.73
C LEU A 26 -16.87 -12.80 11.48
N THR A 27 -17.79 -12.13 10.80
CA THR A 27 -18.55 -11.01 11.38
C THR A 27 -20.03 -11.11 11.03
N ASP A 28 -20.90 -10.82 11.98
CA ASP A 28 -22.36 -10.91 11.75
C ASP A 28 -22.95 -9.68 11.04
N ALA A 29 -22.19 -8.58 10.96
CA ALA A 29 -22.63 -7.31 10.40
C ALA A 29 -21.81 -6.89 9.18
N ILE A 30 -22.48 -6.46 8.12
CA ILE A 30 -21.84 -6.00 6.87
C ILE A 30 -20.88 -4.81 7.11
N SER A 31 -21.22 -3.93 8.07
CA SER A 31 -20.38 -2.80 8.45
C SER A 31 -19.04 -3.28 9.04
N GLU A 32 -19.06 -4.32 9.87
CA GLU A 32 -17.85 -4.94 10.42
C GLU A 32 -17.09 -5.76 9.39
N THR A 33 -17.77 -6.42 8.45
CA THR A 33 -17.15 -7.08 7.30
C THR A 33 -16.26 -6.10 6.54
N PHE A 34 -16.78 -4.94 6.15
CA PHE A 34 -15.99 -3.94 5.42
C PHE A 34 -14.92 -3.27 6.28
N ARG A 35 -15.17 -3.09 7.59
CA ARG A 35 -14.14 -2.61 8.54
C ARG A 35 -12.95 -3.56 8.58
N LEU A 36 -13.22 -4.87 8.66
CA LEU A 36 -12.19 -5.91 8.74
C LEU A 36 -11.48 -6.12 7.39
N ALA A 37 -12.23 -6.17 6.30
CA ALA A 37 -11.70 -6.28 4.95
C ALA A 37 -10.77 -5.09 4.62
N ALA A 38 -11.17 -3.85 4.94
CA ALA A 38 -10.33 -2.67 4.76
C ALA A 38 -9.00 -2.78 5.54
N ARG A 39 -9.02 -3.33 6.76
CA ARG A 39 -7.79 -3.51 7.57
C ARG A 39 -6.84 -4.52 6.95
N PHE A 40 -7.33 -5.70 6.57
CA PHE A 40 -6.47 -6.76 6.03
C PHE A 40 -6.01 -6.46 4.60
N SER A 41 -6.90 -5.93 3.76
CA SER A 41 -6.58 -5.45 2.42
C SER A 41 -5.51 -4.35 2.43
N GLY A 42 -5.61 -3.41 3.39
CA GLY A 42 -4.58 -2.37 3.57
C GLY A 42 -3.21 -2.93 3.94
N ARG A 43 -3.16 -4.02 4.73
CA ARG A 43 -1.89 -4.71 5.07
C ARG A 43 -1.32 -5.45 3.87
N LEU A 44 -2.16 -6.15 3.10
CA LEU A 44 -1.75 -6.81 1.86
C LEU A 44 -1.15 -5.78 0.88
N SER A 45 -1.85 -4.66 0.67
CA SER A 45 -1.36 -3.52 -0.12
C SER A 45 0.01 -3.02 0.37
N ALA A 46 0.20 -2.85 1.68
CA ALA A 46 1.48 -2.41 2.25
C ALA A 46 2.62 -3.40 1.97
N PHE A 47 2.37 -4.71 2.04
CA PHE A 47 3.36 -5.73 1.69
C PHE A 47 3.73 -5.70 0.22
N VAL A 48 2.74 -5.61 -0.67
CA VAL A 48 2.98 -5.53 -2.11
C VAL A 48 3.75 -4.25 -2.45
N PHE A 49 3.45 -3.13 -1.79
CA PHE A 49 4.20 -1.90 -1.94
C PHE A 49 5.66 -2.04 -1.50
N LEU A 50 5.92 -2.59 -0.31
CA LEU A 50 7.28 -2.81 0.19
C LEU A 50 8.09 -3.70 -0.77
N PHE A 51 7.48 -4.77 -1.26
CA PHE A 51 8.10 -5.62 -2.27
C PHE A 51 8.37 -4.86 -3.57
N THR A 52 7.42 -4.04 -4.04
CA THR A 52 7.59 -3.20 -5.23
C THR A 52 8.75 -2.21 -5.05
N PHE A 53 8.86 -1.58 -3.88
CA PHE A 53 9.95 -0.67 -3.57
C PHE A 53 11.29 -1.41 -3.46
N PHE A 54 11.31 -2.60 -2.86
CA PHE A 54 12.47 -3.49 -2.88
C PHE A 54 12.95 -3.81 -4.32
N GLN A 55 12.03 -4.18 -5.21
CA GLN A 55 12.37 -4.42 -6.62
C GLN A 55 12.90 -3.15 -7.30
N TYR A 56 12.35 -1.98 -6.98
CA TYR A 56 12.86 -0.71 -7.52
C TYR A 56 14.29 -0.41 -7.06
N VAL A 57 14.60 -0.61 -5.79
CA VAL A 57 15.95 -0.41 -5.24
C VAL A 57 16.93 -1.39 -5.88
N GLY A 58 16.57 -2.67 -6.01
CA GLY A 58 17.41 -3.67 -6.68
C GLY A 58 17.65 -3.36 -8.16
N ALA A 59 16.66 -2.80 -8.84
CA ALA A 59 16.74 -2.40 -10.24
C ALA A 59 17.12 -0.91 -10.43
N TYR A 60 17.68 -0.23 -9.42
CA TYR A 60 17.84 1.22 -9.42
C TYR A 60 18.64 1.75 -10.63
N ARG A 61 19.74 1.07 -10.97
CA ARG A 61 20.58 1.34 -12.17
C ARG A 61 20.21 0.48 -13.39
N SER A 62 19.24 -0.44 -13.26
CA SER A 62 18.88 -1.33 -14.37
C SER A 62 18.08 -0.55 -15.43
N PRO A 63 18.44 -0.67 -16.73
CA PRO A 63 17.62 -0.16 -17.81
C PRO A 63 16.32 -0.98 -17.97
N ASP A 64 16.35 -2.28 -17.66
CA ASP A 64 15.15 -3.11 -17.65
C ASP A 64 14.41 -2.97 -16.32
N LYS A 65 13.18 -2.43 -16.41
CA LYS A 65 12.23 -2.28 -15.31
C LYS A 65 10.90 -3.00 -15.61
N SER A 66 10.90 -3.96 -16.54
CA SER A 66 9.73 -4.74 -16.94
C SER A 66 9.12 -5.50 -15.77
N PHE A 67 9.95 -6.10 -14.92
CA PHE A 67 9.53 -6.79 -13.72
C PHE A 67 8.84 -5.83 -12.73
N LEU A 68 9.46 -4.68 -12.45
CA LEU A 68 8.90 -3.65 -11.58
C LEU A 68 7.53 -3.16 -12.06
N ARG A 69 7.34 -2.98 -13.37
CA ARG A 69 6.04 -2.55 -13.93
C ARG A 69 4.90 -3.51 -13.57
N LYS A 70 5.17 -4.82 -13.52
CA LYS A 70 4.17 -5.83 -13.13
C LYS A 70 3.68 -5.63 -11.70
N TYR A 71 4.60 -5.35 -10.78
CA TYR A 71 4.27 -5.15 -9.37
C TYR A 71 3.68 -3.78 -9.08
N LEU A 72 4.08 -2.73 -9.83
CA LEU A 72 3.37 -1.45 -9.81
C LEU A 72 1.90 -1.62 -10.22
N ALA A 73 1.63 -2.39 -11.29
CA ALA A 73 0.27 -2.68 -11.73
C ALA A 73 -0.51 -3.49 -10.69
N LEU A 74 0.10 -4.54 -10.13
CA LEU A 74 -0.50 -5.31 -9.03
C LEU A 74 -0.85 -4.40 -7.85
N PHE A 75 0.12 -3.61 -7.38
CA PHE A 75 -0.09 -2.70 -6.26
C PHE A 75 -1.23 -1.72 -6.54
N ALA A 76 -1.26 -1.10 -7.72
CA ALA A 76 -2.32 -0.18 -8.11
C ALA A 76 -3.71 -0.83 -8.09
N VAL A 77 -3.85 -2.03 -8.65
CA VAL A 77 -5.14 -2.75 -8.67
C VAL A 77 -5.59 -3.12 -7.27
N LEU A 78 -4.71 -3.72 -6.46
CA LEU A 78 -5.04 -4.07 -5.06
C LEU A 78 -5.41 -2.83 -4.25
N HIS A 79 -4.69 -1.73 -4.44
CA HIS A 79 -4.96 -0.51 -3.70
C HIS A 79 -6.28 0.14 -4.11
N VAL A 80 -6.70 0.04 -5.38
CA VAL A 80 -8.05 0.47 -5.80
C VAL A 80 -9.14 -0.38 -5.16
N ILE A 81 -8.95 -1.70 -5.05
CA ILE A 81 -9.89 -2.57 -4.36
C ILE A 81 -9.95 -2.23 -2.86
N HIS A 82 -8.77 -2.04 -2.24
CA HIS A 82 -8.65 -1.57 -0.86
C HIS A 82 -9.39 -0.25 -0.63
N TRP A 83 -9.26 0.71 -1.55
CA TRP A 83 -10.00 1.98 -1.50
C TRP A 83 -11.50 1.75 -1.48
N GLY A 84 -12.01 0.82 -2.30
CA GLY A 84 -13.41 0.41 -2.28
C GLY A 84 -13.84 -0.06 -0.89
N PHE A 85 -13.09 -0.98 -0.29
CA PHE A 85 -13.38 -1.45 1.08
C PHE A 85 -13.32 -0.33 2.12
N LEU A 86 -12.33 0.55 2.01
CA LEU A 86 -12.16 1.69 2.91
C LEU A 86 -13.32 2.69 2.77
N ALA A 87 -13.72 3.04 1.55
CA ALA A 87 -14.81 3.96 1.26
C ALA A 87 -16.15 3.40 1.76
N THR A 88 -16.41 2.12 1.52
CA THR A 88 -17.62 1.45 2.05
C THR A 88 -17.58 1.39 3.57
N ASN A 89 -16.44 1.13 4.19
CA ASN A 89 -16.29 1.18 5.64
C ASN A 89 -16.56 2.59 6.20
N VAL A 90 -16.04 3.65 5.55
CA VAL A 90 -16.32 5.05 5.94
C VAL A 90 -17.82 5.33 5.91
N TYR A 91 -18.48 4.91 4.83
CA TYR A 91 -19.92 5.09 4.64
C TYR A 91 -20.75 4.32 5.68
N LEU A 92 -20.48 3.03 5.86
CA LEU A 92 -21.28 2.16 6.74
C LEU A 92 -21.04 2.40 8.23
N ASN A 93 -19.83 2.83 8.61
CA ASN A 93 -19.45 3.04 10.02
C ASN A 93 -19.36 4.51 10.42
N SER A 94 -19.82 5.43 9.56
CA SER A 94 -19.81 6.88 9.81
C SER A 94 -18.44 7.39 10.28
N VAL A 95 -17.36 6.85 9.71
CA VAL A 95 -16.00 7.19 10.13
C VAL A 95 -15.73 8.67 9.83
N PRO A 96 -15.35 9.49 10.82
CA PRO A 96 -15.08 10.90 10.59
C PRO A 96 -13.99 11.11 9.55
N LEU A 97 -14.27 11.97 8.58
CA LEU A 97 -13.34 12.34 7.52
C LEU A 97 -12.51 13.55 7.94
N GLU A 98 -11.22 13.32 8.21
CA GLU A 98 -10.30 14.40 8.52
C GLU A 98 -9.65 14.95 7.25
N THR A 99 -9.87 16.24 6.96
CA THR A 99 -9.44 16.91 5.72
C THR A 99 -7.96 16.71 5.40
N HIS A 100 -7.08 16.82 6.39
CA HIS A 100 -5.64 16.69 6.18
C HIS A 100 -5.23 15.24 5.83
N LYS A 101 -5.88 14.23 6.43
CA LYS A 101 -5.69 12.80 6.08
C LYS A 101 -6.22 12.51 4.67
N LEU A 102 -7.34 13.14 4.30
CA LEU A 102 -7.92 13.01 2.97
C LEU A 102 -7.04 13.61 1.86
N ILE A 103 -6.48 14.80 2.05
CA ILE A 103 -5.63 15.43 1.02
C ILE A 103 -4.35 14.62 0.82
N GLY A 104 -3.67 14.26 1.91
CA GLY A 104 -2.44 13.46 1.84
C GLY A 104 -2.68 12.05 1.29
N GLY A 105 -3.69 11.35 1.82
CA GLY A 105 -4.09 10.02 1.35
C GLY A 105 -4.59 10.05 -0.10
N GLY A 106 -5.38 11.04 -0.47
CA GLY A 106 -5.91 11.22 -1.83
C GLY A 106 -4.81 11.43 -2.86
N LEU A 107 -3.81 12.27 -2.56
CA LEU A 107 -2.63 12.43 -3.42
C LEU A 107 -1.85 11.10 -3.55
N ALA A 108 -1.67 10.36 -2.44
CA ALA A 108 -1.02 9.06 -2.49
C ALA A 108 -1.78 8.07 -3.38
N TYR A 109 -3.11 8.00 -3.25
CA TYR A 109 -3.96 7.18 -4.11
C TYR A 109 -3.80 7.53 -5.58
N LEU A 110 -3.85 8.82 -5.94
CA LEU A 110 -3.65 9.27 -7.31
C LEU A 110 -2.27 8.83 -7.85
N MET A 111 -1.22 9.01 -7.04
CA MET A 111 0.13 8.59 -7.39
C MET A 111 0.20 7.08 -7.63
N VAL A 112 -0.41 6.28 -6.76
CA VAL A 112 -0.44 4.81 -6.87
C VAL A 112 -1.14 4.35 -8.15
N VAL A 113 -2.31 4.91 -8.45
CA VAL A 113 -3.08 4.54 -9.66
C VAL A 113 -2.34 4.92 -10.95
N LEU A 114 -1.66 6.06 -10.97
CA LEU A 114 -0.92 6.52 -12.16
C LEU A 114 0.43 5.82 -12.35
N ALA A 115 0.97 5.20 -11.30
CA ALA A 115 2.32 4.65 -11.30
C ALA A 115 2.62 3.62 -12.41
N PRO A 116 1.74 2.64 -12.70
CA PRO A 116 2.01 1.64 -13.74
C PRO A 116 2.20 2.23 -15.14
N PHE A 117 1.60 3.40 -15.39
CA PHE A 117 1.55 4.03 -16.71
C PHE A 117 2.64 5.09 -16.92
N ARG A 118 2.98 5.83 -15.85
CA ARG A 118 3.80 7.04 -15.93
C ARG A 118 5.10 6.96 -15.15
N LEU A 119 5.14 6.28 -13.99
CA LEU A 119 6.26 6.38 -13.03
C LEU A 119 7.61 6.09 -13.67
N LEU A 120 7.71 4.97 -14.41
CA LEU A 120 8.98 4.53 -15.01
C LEU A 120 9.46 5.42 -16.17
N LYS A 121 8.61 6.32 -16.68
CA LYS A 121 8.95 7.31 -17.72
C LYS A 121 9.48 8.63 -17.13
N LEU A 122 9.35 8.82 -15.81
CA LEU A 122 9.79 10.04 -15.13
C LEU A 122 11.30 9.99 -14.84
N LYS A 123 11.90 11.15 -14.56
CA LYS A 123 13.27 11.23 -14.03
C LYS A 123 13.37 10.51 -12.68
N THR A 124 14.55 9.97 -12.37
CA THR A 124 14.81 9.23 -11.12
C THR A 124 14.40 10.00 -9.87
N ALA A 125 14.60 11.32 -9.82
CA ALA A 125 14.17 12.15 -8.70
C ALA A 125 12.66 12.03 -8.42
N TRP A 126 11.84 12.09 -9.47
CA TRP A 126 10.38 11.94 -9.34
C TRP A 126 9.96 10.51 -9.02
N GLN A 127 10.72 9.50 -9.47
CA GLN A 127 10.51 8.12 -9.05
C GLN A 127 10.76 7.95 -7.55
N LEU A 128 11.79 8.62 -7.01
CA LEU A 128 12.07 8.63 -5.58
C LEU A 128 11.01 9.39 -4.78
N VAL A 129 10.54 10.55 -5.28
CA VAL A 129 9.42 11.28 -4.67
C VAL A 129 8.22 10.35 -4.53
N TYR A 130 7.89 9.55 -5.55
CA TYR A 130 6.82 8.56 -5.46
C TYR A 130 7.01 7.57 -4.31
N PHE A 131 8.14 6.85 -4.28
CA PHE A 131 8.34 5.80 -3.27
C PHE A 131 8.41 6.38 -1.86
N TYR A 132 9.11 7.50 -1.66
CA TYR A 132 9.22 8.09 -0.33
C TYR A 132 7.93 8.77 0.14
N TYR A 133 7.16 9.40 -0.76
CA TYR A 133 5.87 9.98 -0.41
C TYR A 133 4.85 8.90 -0.01
N VAL A 134 4.72 7.85 -0.81
CA VAL A 134 3.81 6.73 -0.48
C VAL A 134 4.23 6.06 0.83
N THR A 135 5.54 5.86 1.05
CA THR A 135 6.07 5.32 2.31
C THR A 135 5.75 6.24 3.49
N PHE A 136 5.91 7.56 3.32
CA PHE A 136 5.56 8.54 4.34
C PHE A 136 4.07 8.47 4.72
N ILE A 137 3.17 8.41 3.74
CA ILE A 137 1.72 8.29 4.00
C ILE A 137 1.39 6.98 4.73
N MET A 138 2.05 5.88 4.39
CA MET A 138 1.90 4.62 5.13
C MET A 138 2.41 4.74 6.57
N ILE A 139 3.57 5.37 6.80
CA ILE A 139 4.12 5.64 8.14
C ILE A 139 3.10 6.45 8.95
N MET A 140 2.58 7.55 8.40
CA MET A 140 1.59 8.39 9.08
C MET A 140 0.31 7.63 9.39
N THR A 141 -0.11 6.72 8.52
CA THR A 141 -1.24 5.82 8.77
C THR A 141 -0.99 4.93 9.99
N TYR A 142 0.19 4.33 10.13
CA TYR A 142 0.53 3.51 11.30
C TYR A 142 0.72 4.33 12.58
N VAL A 143 1.28 5.54 12.48
CA VAL A 143 1.37 6.47 13.61
C VAL A 143 -0.03 6.81 14.14
N ALA A 144 -0.97 7.16 13.26
CA ALA A 144 -2.35 7.44 13.64
C ALA A 144 -3.04 6.20 14.26
N ARG A 145 -2.76 4.98 13.78
CA ARG A 145 -3.24 3.73 14.41
C ARG A 145 -2.69 3.52 15.82
N ILE A 146 -1.41 3.81 16.03
CA ILE A 146 -0.76 3.68 17.35
C ILE A 146 -1.32 4.70 18.35
N LYS A 147 -1.65 5.91 17.87
CA LYS A 147 -2.28 6.97 18.68
C LYS A 147 -3.76 6.73 19.01
N GLY A 148 -4.37 5.68 18.47
CA GLY A 148 -5.81 5.41 18.66
C GLY A 148 -6.71 6.37 17.87
N GLU A 149 -6.20 7.06 16.84
CA GLU A 149 -6.99 8.00 16.05
C GLU A 149 -7.98 7.30 15.10
N PHE A 150 -7.91 5.97 14.97
CA PHE A 150 -8.86 5.18 14.18
C PHE A 150 -9.90 4.55 15.11
N GLN A 151 -11.17 4.93 14.95
CA GLN A 151 -12.28 4.37 15.72
C GLN A 151 -12.38 2.84 15.60
N GLY A 152 -12.54 2.18 16.75
CA GLY A 152 -12.67 0.73 16.85
C GLY A 152 -11.36 -0.05 16.61
N VAL A 153 -10.21 0.62 16.67
CA VAL A 153 -8.88 0.00 16.52
C VAL A 153 -8.04 0.32 17.75
N GLU A 154 -7.91 -0.65 18.65
CA GLU A 154 -6.90 -0.55 19.70
C GLU A 154 -5.49 -0.74 19.10
N PRO A 155 -4.49 0.04 19.56
CA PRO A 155 -3.10 -0.20 19.23
C PRO A 155 -2.69 -1.62 19.63
N TYR A 156 -2.02 -2.34 18.74
CA TYR A 156 -1.47 -3.66 19.04
C TYR A 156 -0.12 -3.86 18.33
N TRP A 157 0.60 -4.91 18.71
CA TRP A 157 2.02 -5.13 18.37
C TRP A 157 2.33 -4.99 16.87
N TRP A 158 1.43 -5.43 15.99
CA TRP A 158 1.63 -5.36 14.53
C TRP A 158 1.76 -3.94 14.01
N HIS A 159 1.07 -2.96 14.60
CA HIS A 159 1.18 -1.57 14.16
C HIS A 159 2.60 -1.04 14.38
N TYR A 160 3.20 -1.39 15.52
CA TYR A 160 4.59 -1.06 15.83
C TYR A 160 5.55 -1.79 14.90
N THR A 161 5.35 -3.09 14.67
CA THR A 161 6.17 -3.88 13.74
C THR A 161 6.19 -3.27 12.34
N MET A 162 5.03 -2.96 11.77
CA MET A 162 4.99 -2.37 10.43
C MET A 162 5.57 -0.96 10.37
N LEU A 163 5.34 -0.15 11.40
CA LEU A 163 5.98 1.17 11.50
C LEU A 163 7.51 1.04 11.48
N SER A 164 8.06 0.13 12.29
CA SER A 164 9.51 -0.15 12.33
C SER A 164 10.01 -0.61 10.96
N VAL A 165 9.33 -1.56 10.32
CA VAL A 165 9.71 -2.05 8.98
C VAL A 165 9.73 -0.91 7.96
N LEU A 166 8.72 -0.04 7.92
CA LEU A 166 8.65 1.08 6.97
C LEU A 166 9.80 2.08 7.20
N ILE A 167 10.07 2.44 8.46
CA ILE A 167 11.16 3.37 8.80
C ILE A 167 12.52 2.76 8.45
N THR A 168 12.79 1.53 8.89
CA THR A 168 14.05 0.85 8.59
C THR A 168 14.24 0.69 7.09
N TRP A 169 13.22 0.28 6.36
CA TRP A 169 13.29 0.12 4.90
C TRP A 169 13.56 1.45 4.18
N THR A 170 12.97 2.55 4.64
CA THR A 170 13.23 3.91 4.13
C THR A 170 14.72 4.28 4.24
N LEU A 171 15.32 4.04 5.41
CA LEU A 171 16.73 4.36 5.67
C LEU A 171 17.67 3.44 4.89
N VAL A 172 17.39 2.13 4.89
CA VAL A 172 18.22 1.13 4.21
C VAL A 172 18.19 1.33 2.70
N SER A 173 17.01 1.51 2.11
CA SER A 173 16.87 1.78 0.66
C SER A 173 17.64 3.04 0.24
N GLY A 174 17.58 4.11 1.03
CA GLY A 174 18.34 5.34 0.77
C GLY A 174 19.84 5.09 0.75
N ARG A 175 20.36 4.37 1.75
CA ARG A 175 21.78 3.99 1.82
C ARG A 175 22.21 3.10 0.66
N MET A 176 21.40 2.12 0.27
CA MET A 176 21.68 1.23 -0.86
C MET A 176 21.78 2.00 -2.17
N MET A 177 20.82 2.89 -2.44
CA MET A 177 20.82 3.71 -3.66
C MET A 177 21.95 4.75 -3.66
N TYR A 178 22.32 5.32 -2.52
CA TYR A 178 23.46 6.23 -2.41
C TYR A 178 24.80 5.52 -2.70
N ARG A 179 24.97 4.30 -2.16
CA ARG A 179 26.15 3.47 -2.47
C ARG A 179 26.19 3.04 -3.92
N ALA A 180 25.03 2.76 -4.51
CA ALA A 180 24.88 2.55 -5.93
C ALA A 180 24.82 3.88 -6.72
N ARG A 181 25.35 4.99 -6.21
CA ARG A 181 25.64 6.23 -6.98
C ARG A 181 27.13 6.53 -7.03
N ALA A 182 27.83 6.23 -5.93
CA ALA A 182 29.28 6.06 -5.93
C ALA A 182 29.72 4.97 -6.93
#